data_AF-X1PT26-F1
#
_entry.id   AF-X1PT26-F1
#
_cell.length_a   1.000
_cell.length_b   1.000
_cell.length_c   1.000
_cell.angle_alpha   90.00
_cell.angle_beta   90.00
_cell.angle_gamma   90.00
#
_symmetry.space_group_name_H-M   'P 1'
#
loop_
_entity.id
_entity.type
_entity.pdbx_description
1 polymer ?
#
loop_
_entity_poly.entity_id
_entity_poly.type
_entity_poly.pdbx_seq_one_letter_code
_entity_poly.pdbx_strand_id
1 'polypeptide(L)'
;MEHPVAQTLSIVSVTESLKFTSSDLPIVVINTHGQDIVDEIRIVADMGIIDNGKGQRNYINDPFNDYNGRIAIELRGSATLYYPKKQYRFETQDSLG
;
A
#
# COMPACT_ATOMS: atom_id res chain seq x y z
N MET A 1 20.72 -14.19 -55.34
CA MET A 1 19.75 -13.12 -55.02
C MET A 1 19.30 -13.41 -53.60
N GLU A 2 20.08 -12.93 -52.63
CA GLU A 2 19.88 -13.21 -51.21
C GLU A 2 18.78 -12.26 -50.69
N HIS A 3 17.74 -12.81 -50.08
CA HIS A 3 16.61 -12.07 -49.52
C HIS A 3 16.99 -11.37 -48.21
N PRO A 4 16.43 -10.18 -47.91
CA PRO A 4 16.78 -9.45 -46.70
C PRO A 4 16.18 -10.14 -45.47
N VAL A 5 17.00 -10.34 -44.43
CA VAL A 5 16.56 -10.80 -43.10
C VAL A 5 15.84 -9.64 -42.42
N ALA A 6 14.52 -9.79 -42.20
CA ALA A 6 13.76 -8.84 -41.40
C ALA A 6 14.20 -8.93 -39.93
N GLN A 7 14.90 -7.91 -39.44
CA GLN A 7 15.14 -7.77 -38.00
C GLN A 7 13.80 -7.46 -37.31
N THR A 8 13.36 -8.39 -36.47
CA THR A 8 12.18 -8.19 -35.63
C THR A 8 12.52 -7.22 -34.51
N LEU A 9 11.85 -6.07 -34.47
CA LEU A 9 11.93 -5.10 -33.36
C LEU A 9 11.15 -5.67 -32.17
N SER A 10 11.86 -6.16 -31.15
CA SER A 10 11.25 -6.51 -29.87
C SER A 10 10.89 -5.24 -29.11
N ILE A 11 9.61 -4.88 -29.11
CA ILE A 11 9.07 -3.87 -28.17
C ILE A 11 9.04 -4.52 -26.78
N VAL A 12 10.06 -4.22 -25.96
CA VAL A 12 10.05 -4.58 -24.55
C VAL A 12 9.19 -3.54 -23.82
N SER A 13 7.97 -3.90 -23.47
CA SER A 13 7.16 -3.12 -22.53
C SER A 13 7.74 -3.29 -21.13
N VAL A 14 8.68 -2.42 -20.75
CA VAL A 14 9.17 -2.37 -19.36
C VAL A 14 8.08 -1.70 -18.53
N THR A 15 7.22 -2.48 -17.89
CA THR A 15 6.38 -1.97 -16.80
C THR A 15 7.24 -1.86 -15.55
N GLU A 16 8.05 -0.81 -15.47
CA GLU A 16 8.84 -0.55 -14.27
C GLU A 16 7.90 -0.15 -13.15
N SER A 17 7.62 -1.09 -12.25
CA SER A 17 6.91 -0.80 -11.00
C SER A 17 7.78 0.18 -10.20
N LEU A 18 7.27 1.39 -9.96
CA LEU A 18 7.92 2.33 -9.05
C LEU A 18 8.11 1.63 -7.69
N LYS A 19 9.37 1.40 -7.31
CA LYS A 19 9.69 0.87 -5.99
C LYS A 19 9.58 2.00 -4.97
N PHE A 20 8.54 1.97 -4.15
CA PHE A 20 8.45 2.85 -3.00
C PHE A 20 9.47 2.43 -1.95
N THR A 21 10.45 3.30 -1.68
CA THR A 21 11.54 3.01 -0.73
C THR A 21 11.54 3.91 0.49
N SER A 22 11.02 5.13 0.36
CA SER A 22 11.07 6.15 1.41
C SER A 22 10.10 7.31 1.17
N SER A 23 9.83 8.09 2.21
CA SER A 23 8.91 9.23 2.20
C SER A 23 9.30 10.29 3.23
N ASP A 24 9.02 11.56 2.93
CA ASP A 24 9.11 12.67 3.92
C ASP A 24 7.84 12.77 4.79
N LEU A 25 6.77 12.08 4.38
CA LEU A 25 5.55 11.88 5.16
C LEU A 25 5.59 10.53 5.90
N PRO A 26 4.80 10.35 6.97
CA PRO A 26 4.67 9.06 7.65
C PRO A 26 4.32 7.94 6.67
N ILE A 27 4.92 6.77 6.88
CA ILE A 27 4.62 5.56 6.11
C ILE A 27 3.68 4.70 6.95
N VAL A 28 2.51 4.41 6.42
CA VAL A 28 1.53 3.48 7.03
C VAL A 28 1.60 2.16 6.27
N VAL A 29 1.92 1.08 6.99
CA VAL A 29 1.96 -0.29 6.47
C VAL A 29 0.79 -1.06 7.07
N ILE A 30 -0.02 -1.69 6.22
CA ILE A 30 -1.18 -2.49 6.64
C ILE A 30 -0.99 -3.91 6.14
N ASN A 31 -1.11 -4.88 7.04
CA ASN A 31 -1.14 -6.31 6.73
C ASN A 31 -2.52 -6.87 7.05
N THR A 32 -3.27 -7.24 6.01
CA THR A 32 -4.62 -7.83 6.14
C THR A 32 -4.59 -9.34 6.33
N HIS A 33 -3.41 -9.96 6.41
CA HIS A 33 -3.24 -11.41 6.49
C HIS A 33 -3.95 -12.18 5.38
N GLY A 34 -4.06 -11.57 4.19
CA GLY A 34 -4.72 -12.15 3.02
C GLY A 34 -6.24 -11.98 3.00
N GLN A 35 -6.83 -11.24 3.94
CA GLN A 35 -8.26 -10.91 3.92
C GLN A 35 -8.54 -9.75 2.97
N ASP A 36 -9.69 -9.82 2.29
CA ASP A 36 -10.22 -8.73 1.47
C ASP A 36 -10.82 -7.64 2.36
N ILE A 37 -10.53 -6.37 2.04
CA ILE A 37 -11.18 -5.22 2.67
C ILE A 37 -12.43 -4.90 1.84
N VAL A 38 -13.61 -5.11 2.42
CA VAL A 38 -14.90 -4.90 1.75
C VAL A 38 -15.66 -3.71 2.36
N ASP A 39 -16.77 -3.33 1.72
CA ASP A 39 -17.67 -2.28 2.20
C ASP A 39 -18.59 -2.80 3.31
N GLU A 40 -18.99 -1.91 4.22
CA GLU A 40 -19.89 -2.16 5.37
C GLU A 40 -19.47 -3.27 6.36
N ILE A 41 -18.32 -3.91 6.18
CA ILE A 41 -17.79 -4.95 7.07
C ILE A 41 -16.35 -4.61 7.44
N ARG A 42 -16.10 -4.56 8.75
CA ARG A 42 -14.75 -4.40 9.30
C ARG A 42 -14.03 -5.73 9.43
N ILE A 43 -12.78 -5.76 9.01
CA ILE A 43 -11.84 -6.86 9.26
C ILE A 43 -10.76 -6.41 10.24
N VAL A 44 -10.16 -7.35 10.96
CA VAL A 44 -9.00 -7.08 11.83
C VAL A 44 -7.73 -7.23 11.00
N ALA A 45 -6.88 -6.20 11.01
CA ALA A 45 -5.58 -6.18 10.35
C ALA A 45 -4.50 -5.69 11.33
N ASP A 46 -3.23 -5.87 10.97
CA ASP A 46 -2.13 -5.22 11.68
C ASP A 46 -1.69 -3.96 10.92
N MET A 47 -1.39 -2.91 11.68
CA MET A 47 -0.88 -1.64 11.15
C MET A 47 0.43 -1.28 11.84
N GLY A 48 1.42 -0.91 11.04
CA GLY A 48 2.67 -0.28 11.47
C GLY A 48 2.77 1.14 10.91
N ILE A 49 3.27 2.08 11.72
CA ILE A 49 3.57 3.45 11.28
C ILE A 49 5.06 3.74 11.51
N ILE A 50 5.69 4.29 10.47
CA ILE A 50 7.05 4.82 10.49
C ILE A 50 6.96 6.34 10.36
N ASP A 51 7.31 7.04 11.45
CA ASP A 51 7.48 8.49 11.49
C ASP A 51 8.72 8.84 12.33
N ASN A 52 9.85 9.10 11.66
CA ASN A 52 11.11 9.53 12.26
C ASN A 52 11.08 11.02 12.70
N GLY A 53 9.95 11.71 12.50
CA GLY A 53 9.74 13.09 12.91
C GLY A 53 10.19 14.12 11.88
N LYS A 54 9.96 15.40 12.22
CA LYS A 54 10.14 16.52 11.30
C LYS A 54 11.57 16.61 10.74
N GLY A 55 11.68 16.63 9.41
CA GLY A 55 12.95 16.79 8.70
C GLY A 55 13.79 15.50 8.63
N GLN A 56 13.29 14.39 9.17
CA GLN A 56 13.89 13.07 9.00
C GLN A 56 13.15 12.30 7.90
N ARG A 57 13.89 11.56 7.09
CA ARG A 57 13.34 10.70 6.05
C ARG A 57 12.84 9.40 6.69
N ASN A 58 11.67 8.92 6.27
CA ASN A 58 11.16 7.59 6.62
C ASN A 58 11.55 6.59 5.54
N TYR A 59 12.15 5.46 5.90
CA TYR A 59 12.45 4.37 4.97
C TYR A 59 11.54 3.16 5.24
N ILE A 60 11.15 2.41 4.20
CA ILE A 60 10.21 1.28 4.34
C ILE A 60 10.73 0.12 5.22
N ASN A 61 12.04 0.08 5.45
CA ASN A 61 12.73 -0.91 6.27
C ASN A 61 13.08 -0.41 7.67
N ASP A 62 12.70 0.82 8.02
CA ASP A 62 12.82 1.32 9.40
C ASP A 62 11.85 0.56 10.32
N PRO A 63 12.16 0.43 11.62
CA PRO A 63 11.23 -0.14 12.58
C PRO A 63 9.99 0.75 12.75
N PHE A 64 8.84 0.13 12.96
CA PHE A 64 7.62 0.86 13.34
C PHE A 64 7.83 1.53 14.70
N ASN A 65 7.61 2.85 14.76
CA ASN A 65 7.98 3.68 15.90
C ASN A 65 6.85 4.58 16.44
N ASP A 66 5.79 4.80 15.65
CA ASP A 66 4.63 5.63 16.06
C ASP A 66 3.41 4.76 16.39
N TYR A 67 3.16 3.71 15.60
CA TYR A 67 2.14 2.70 15.90
C TYR A 67 2.58 1.32 15.44
N ASN A 68 2.27 0.28 16.21
CA ASN A 68 2.48 -1.11 15.84
C ASN A 68 1.46 -1.98 16.58
N GLY A 69 0.31 -2.22 15.96
CA GLY A 69 -0.79 -2.91 16.62
C GLY A 69 -1.95 -3.24 15.69
N ARG A 70 -3.02 -3.76 16.27
CA ARG A 70 -4.22 -4.17 15.53
C ARG A 70 -5.08 -2.98 15.17
N ILE A 71 -5.76 -3.07 14.03
CA ILE A 71 -6.79 -2.14 13.60
C ILE A 71 -8.02 -2.90 13.13
N ALA A 72 -9.18 -2.29 13.22
CA ALA A 72 -10.33 -2.68 12.43
C ALA A 72 -10.38 -1.78 11.17
N ILE A 73 -10.53 -2.37 9.98
CA ILE A 73 -10.48 -1.65 8.70
C ILE A 73 -11.61 -2.09 7.75
N GLU A 74 -12.16 -1.12 7.01
CA GLU A 74 -13.20 -1.31 5.99
C GLU A 74 -13.01 -0.31 4.84
N LEU A 75 -13.68 -0.56 3.70
CA LEU A 75 -13.84 0.46 2.67
C LEU A 75 -14.76 1.58 3.19
N ARG A 76 -14.62 2.78 2.61
CA ARG A 76 -15.51 3.90 2.93
C ARG A 76 -15.97 4.69 1.71
N GLY A 77 -17.10 5.36 1.88
CA GLY A 77 -17.68 6.30 0.94
C GLY A 77 -18.88 5.72 0.21
N SER A 78 -19.25 6.31 -0.92
CA SER A 78 -20.38 5.86 -1.74
C SER A 78 -19.92 5.79 -3.20
N ALA A 79 -20.05 6.88 -3.96
CA ALA A 79 -19.53 6.94 -5.33
C ALA A 79 -18.01 6.67 -5.41
N THR A 80 -17.26 7.02 -4.36
CA THR A 80 -15.80 6.82 -4.29
C THR A 80 -15.37 5.36 -4.22
N LEU A 81 -16.28 4.44 -3.87
CA LEU A 81 -15.99 2.99 -3.84
C LEU A 81 -15.61 2.46 -5.21
N TYR A 82 -16.10 3.09 -6.28
CA TYR A 82 -15.84 2.67 -7.66
C TYR A 82 -14.53 3.20 -8.25
N TYR A 83 -13.77 4.03 -7.51
CA TYR A 83 -12.46 4.48 -7.98
C TYR A 83 -11.37 3.40 -7.80
N PRO A 84 -10.32 3.39 -8.66
CA PRO A 84 -9.19 2.47 -8.50
C PRO A 84 -8.46 2.66 -7.17
N LYS A 85 -8.26 3.91 -6.74
CA LYS A 85 -7.70 4.24 -5.43
C LYS A 85 -8.80 4.18 -4.38
N LYS A 86 -8.83 3.08 -3.63
CA LYS A 86 -9.79 2.87 -2.54
C LYS A 86 -9.54 3.84 -1.39
N GLN A 87 -10.65 4.26 -0.77
CA GLN A 87 -10.61 4.98 0.50
C GLN A 87 -10.97 4.00 1.62
N TYR A 88 -10.23 4.07 2.72
CA TYR A 88 -10.43 3.19 3.88
C TYR A 88 -10.84 3.98 5.10
N ARG A 89 -11.68 3.39 5.95
CA ARG A 89 -11.85 3.81 7.36
C ARG A 89 -11.16 2.75 8.22
N PHE A 90 -10.42 3.20 9.23
CA PHE A 90 -9.88 2.30 10.24
C PHE A 90 -9.95 2.92 11.63
N GLU A 91 -9.86 2.07 12.64
CA GLU A 91 -9.74 2.43 14.05
C GLU A 91 -8.69 1.53 14.71
N THR A 92 -7.95 2.08 15.67
CA THR A 92 -7.04 1.30 16.52
C THR A 92 -7.83 0.39 17.44
N GLN A 93 -7.33 -0.81 17.66
CA GLN A 93 -7.96 -1.79 18.54
C GLN A 93 -7.06 -2.05 19.75
N ASP A 94 -7.65 -2.13 20.94
CA ASP A 94 -6.96 -2.62 22.12
C ASP A 94 -7.53 -3.99 22.58
N SER A 95 -7.12 -4.45 23.76
CA SER A 95 -7.59 -5.75 24.29
C SER A 95 -9.08 -5.79 24.64
N LEU A 96 -9.74 -4.63 24.74
CA LEU A 96 -11.14 -4.46 25.09
C LEU A 96 -12.04 -4.23 23.87
N GLY A 97 -11.45 -4.03 22.69
CA GLY A 97 -12.15 -3.70 21.44
C GLY A 97 -12.12 -2.21 21.17
#